data_AF-A0A8J6DNV0-F1
#
_entry.id   AF-A0A8J6DNV0-F1
#
_cell.length_a   1.000
_cell.length_b   1.000
_cell.length_c   1.000
_cell.angle_alpha   90.00
_cell.angle_beta   90.00
_cell.angle_gamma   90.00
#
_symmetry.space_group_name_H-M   'P 1'
#
loop_
_entity.id
_entity.type
_entity.pdbx_description
1 polymer ?
#
loop_
_entity_poly.entity_id
_entity_poly.type
_entity_poly.pdbx_seq_one_letter_code
_entity_poly.pdbx_strand_id
1 'polypeptide(L)'
;MIGNDVCSGKIDPVPVMTTPEKFYSKVMQTLKYLNAHLPNGSHVILYGLPDGTFLWNNLHDRYHPLGQLNKDVTYAHFYSFLSCLQVSPCQGWMSSNKTLRALTSERAEQLSNTLKKIASSKKFTNFDLFYMDFDFQEIIKEWQKKGRQPWQLIEPVDGFHPNEVALQLLADRFWKKVQLQWPQVLGKENPFNPQIEQVFGDQGGH
;
A
#
# COMPACT_ATOMS: atom_id res chain seq x y z
N MET A 1 -2.11 -2.03 6.42
CA MET A 1 -2.35 -0.60 6.70
C MET A 1 -1.37 0.21 5.88
N ILE A 2 -1.81 0.81 4.77
CA ILE A 2 -0.92 1.51 3.82
C ILE A 2 -1.44 2.92 3.48
N GLY A 3 -2.28 3.53 4.33
CA GLY A 3 -2.84 4.85 4.02
C GLY A 3 -3.70 5.45 5.12
N ASN A 4 -4.60 4.68 5.72
CA ASN A 4 -5.60 5.21 6.67
C ASN A 4 -5.01 5.88 7.94
N ASP A 5 -3.74 5.62 8.28
CA ASP A 5 -3.05 6.34 9.35
C ASP A 5 -2.70 7.79 8.99
N VAL A 6 -2.68 8.15 7.70
CA VAL A 6 -2.44 9.52 7.21
C VAL A 6 -3.60 10.08 6.37
N CYS A 7 -4.57 9.24 5.99
CA CYS A 7 -5.71 9.60 5.17
C CYS A 7 -6.98 9.85 5.98
N SER A 8 -7.67 10.93 5.66
CA SER A 8 -8.89 11.41 6.33
C SER A 8 -9.66 12.35 5.41
N GLY A 9 -10.98 12.45 5.59
CA GLY A 9 -11.85 13.42 4.90
C GLY A 9 -12.08 14.73 5.66
N LYS A 10 -11.44 14.92 6.82
CA LYS A 10 -11.60 16.13 7.64
C LYS A 10 -10.89 17.35 7.02
N ILE A 11 -11.53 18.51 7.13
CA ILE A 11 -11.05 19.81 6.60
C ILE A 11 -9.58 20.07 6.94
N ASP A 12 -9.18 19.85 8.19
CA ASP A 12 -7.77 19.85 8.60
C ASP A 12 -7.34 18.41 8.94
N PRO A 13 -6.72 17.69 7.98
CA PRO A 13 -6.41 16.28 8.18
C PRO A 13 -5.10 16.05 8.94
N VAL A 14 -4.20 17.04 9.04
CA VAL A 14 -2.86 16.85 9.65
C VAL A 14 -2.92 16.48 11.14
N PRO A 15 -3.74 17.14 11.98
CA PRO A 15 -3.84 16.80 13.41
C PRO A 15 -4.44 15.42 13.68
N VAL A 16 -5.14 14.83 12.71
CA VAL A 16 -5.80 13.52 12.89
C VAL A 16 -5.00 12.35 12.34
N MET A 17 -3.91 12.62 11.61
CA MET A 17 -2.97 11.57 11.21
C MET A 17 -2.33 10.95 12.45
N THR A 18 -2.19 9.63 12.47
CA THR A 18 -1.53 8.89 13.54
C THR A 18 -0.10 9.42 13.73
N THR A 19 0.32 9.63 14.98
CA THR A 19 1.70 10.01 15.31
C THR A 19 2.60 8.77 15.39
N PRO A 20 3.92 8.88 15.19
CA PRO A 20 4.85 7.76 15.30
C PRO A 20 4.75 7.00 16.63
N GLU A 21 4.55 7.69 17.75
CA GLU A 21 4.45 7.10 19.10
C GLU A 21 3.18 6.26 19.24
N LYS A 22 2.05 6.81 18.80
CA LYS A 22 0.76 6.10 18.79
C LYS A 22 0.82 4.91 17.85
N PHE A 23 1.42 5.08 16.67
CA PHE A 23 1.57 4.02 15.69
C PHE A 23 2.42 2.88 16.23
N TYR A 24 3.59 3.19 16.81
CA TYR A 24 4.44 2.21 17.49
C TYR A 24 3.68 1.44 18.56
N SER A 25 2.94 2.15 19.44
CA SER A 25 2.16 1.51 20.49
C SER A 25 1.12 0.54 19.94
N LYS A 26 0.42 0.91 18.86
CA LYS A 26 -0.61 0.07 18.25
C LYS A 26 -0.02 -1.12 17.51
N VAL A 27 1.06 -0.93 16.77
CA VAL A 27 1.77 -2.02 16.09
C VAL A 27 2.32 -3.02 17.10
N MET A 28 2.93 -2.56 18.21
CA MET A 28 3.42 -3.45 19.27
C MET A 28 2.29 -4.22 19.95
N GLN A 29 1.11 -3.61 20.13
CA GLN A 29 -0.08 -4.30 20.63
C GLN A 29 -0.49 -5.44 19.68
N THR A 30 -0.58 -5.16 18.38
CA THR A 30 -0.90 -6.17 17.36
C THR A 30 0.13 -7.30 17.32
N LEU A 31 1.42 -6.98 17.33
CA LEU A 31 2.47 -8.01 17.28
C LEU A 31 2.49 -8.90 18.52
N LYS A 32 2.21 -8.36 19.71
CA LYS A 32 2.02 -9.17 20.93
C LYS A 32 0.82 -10.10 20.81
N TYR A 33 -0.29 -9.59 20.28
CA TYR A 33 -1.48 -10.41 20.01
C TYR A 33 -1.15 -11.53 19.03
N LEU A 34 -0.52 -11.23 17.89
CA LEU A 34 -0.11 -12.23 16.91
C LEU A 34 0.81 -13.28 17.52
N ASN A 35 1.73 -12.89 18.42
CA ASN A 35 2.65 -13.84 19.04
C ASN A 35 1.91 -14.87 19.91
N ALA A 36 0.75 -14.53 20.47
CA ALA A 36 -0.05 -15.47 21.24
C ALA A 36 -0.90 -16.41 20.38
N HIS A 37 -1.06 -16.15 19.08
CA HIS A 37 -1.99 -16.87 18.20
C HIS A 37 -1.31 -17.59 17.03
N LEU A 38 -0.19 -17.05 16.54
CA LEU A 38 0.54 -17.66 15.43
C LEU A 38 1.34 -18.86 15.92
N PRO A 39 1.29 -20.02 15.22
CA PRO A 39 2.17 -21.15 15.49
C PRO A 39 3.65 -20.75 15.38
N ASN A 40 4.49 -21.42 16.17
CA ASN A 40 5.93 -21.23 16.06
C ASN A 40 6.43 -21.54 14.63
N GLY A 41 7.35 -20.74 14.12
CA GLY A 41 7.84 -20.80 12.75
C GLY A 41 7.05 -19.93 11.77
N SER A 42 6.14 -19.08 12.25
CA SER A 42 5.42 -18.11 11.40
C SER A 42 6.33 -16.94 10.97
N HIS A 43 5.87 -16.15 9.99
CA HIS A 43 6.58 -14.96 9.52
C HIS A 43 5.63 -13.77 9.40
N VAL A 44 6.04 -12.60 9.89
CA VAL A 44 5.27 -11.36 9.79
C VAL A 44 6.09 -10.31 9.04
N ILE A 45 5.50 -9.70 8.01
CA ILE A 45 6.14 -8.67 7.20
C ILE A 45 5.37 -7.36 7.35
N LEU A 46 6.03 -6.32 7.87
CA LEU A 46 5.48 -4.98 7.98
C LEU A 46 5.72 -4.22 6.68
N TYR A 47 4.66 -3.76 6.04
CA TYR A 47 4.74 -2.92 4.85
C TYR A 47 4.77 -1.44 5.23
N GLY A 48 5.69 -0.67 4.63
CA GLY A 48 5.70 0.78 4.69
C GLY A 48 4.43 1.38 4.07
N LEU A 49 4.23 2.67 4.31
CA LEU A 49 3.21 3.49 3.65
C LEU A 49 3.77 4.07 2.34
N PRO A 50 2.92 4.30 1.32
CA PRO A 50 3.32 4.96 0.09
C PRO A 50 3.66 6.44 0.31
N ASP A 51 4.46 7.00 -0.60
CA ASP A 51 4.37 8.42 -0.93
C ASP A 51 3.24 8.61 -1.95
N GLY A 52 2.06 9.04 -1.49
CA GLY A 52 0.86 9.21 -2.32
C GLY A 52 0.85 10.44 -3.23
N THR A 53 1.92 11.24 -3.30
CA THR A 53 1.98 12.42 -4.17
C THR A 53 1.79 12.09 -5.65
N PHE A 54 2.10 10.85 -6.07
CA PHE A 54 1.91 10.39 -7.44
C PHE A 54 0.45 10.47 -7.91
N LEU A 55 -0.53 10.37 -6.99
CA LEU A 55 -1.95 10.43 -7.33
C LEU A 55 -2.30 11.77 -7.98
N TRP A 56 -2.08 12.88 -7.26
CA TRP A 56 -2.32 14.22 -7.79
C TRP A 56 -1.49 14.45 -9.05
N ASN A 57 -0.19 14.14 -9.01
CA ASN A 57 0.74 14.42 -10.11
C ASN A 57 0.33 13.76 -11.44
N ASN A 58 -0.32 12.59 -11.39
CA ASN A 58 -0.69 11.85 -12.60
C ASN A 58 -2.17 11.93 -12.98
N LEU A 59 -3.04 12.39 -12.07
CA LEU A 59 -4.49 12.40 -12.30
C LEU A 59 -5.12 13.79 -12.42
N HIS A 60 -4.58 14.84 -11.80
CA HIS A 60 -5.32 16.10 -11.60
C HIS A 60 -5.91 16.71 -12.88
N ASP A 61 -5.18 16.65 -14.00
CA ASP A 61 -5.61 17.18 -15.31
C ASP A 61 -6.38 16.16 -16.18
N ARG A 62 -6.49 14.90 -15.74
CA ARG A 62 -7.19 13.86 -16.49
C ARG A 62 -8.69 13.92 -16.22
N TYR A 63 -9.48 13.58 -17.23
CA TYR A 63 -10.92 13.45 -17.06
C TYR A 63 -11.27 12.22 -16.20
N HIS A 64 -12.04 12.44 -15.14
CA HIS A 64 -12.71 11.41 -14.37
C HIS A 64 -13.74 10.70 -15.27
N PRO A 65 -14.09 9.41 -15.07
CA PRO A 65 -15.06 8.70 -15.91
C PRO A 65 -16.36 9.47 -16.18
N LEU A 66 -16.93 10.10 -15.15
CA LEU A 66 -18.14 10.93 -15.26
C LEU A 66 -17.96 12.16 -16.17
N GLY A 67 -16.73 12.64 -16.38
CA GLY A 67 -16.41 13.77 -17.23
C GLY A 67 -15.87 13.40 -18.61
N GLN A 68 -15.75 12.12 -18.96
CA GLN A 68 -15.13 11.72 -20.22
C GLN A 68 -15.99 12.06 -21.44
N LEU A 69 -17.32 11.98 -21.31
CA LEU A 69 -18.25 12.23 -22.42
C LEU A 69 -18.20 13.69 -22.90
N ASN A 70 -18.32 14.62 -21.96
CA ASN A 70 -18.40 16.06 -22.24
C ASN A 70 -17.10 16.81 -21.99
N LYS A 71 -16.06 16.14 -21.46
CA LYS A 71 -14.76 16.74 -21.12
C LYS A 71 -14.87 17.88 -20.11
N ASP A 72 -15.68 17.66 -19.06
CA ASP A 72 -16.10 18.69 -18.10
C ASP A 72 -15.73 18.38 -16.63
N VAL A 73 -15.38 17.14 -16.30
CA VAL A 73 -14.97 16.75 -14.93
C VAL A 73 -13.57 16.13 -14.94
N THR A 74 -12.59 16.85 -14.41
CA THR A 74 -11.24 16.31 -14.13
C THR A 74 -11.17 15.70 -12.72
N TYR A 75 -10.12 14.93 -12.42
CA TYR A 75 -9.88 14.49 -11.04
C TYR A 75 -9.65 15.67 -10.09
N ALA A 76 -9.08 16.80 -10.53
CA ALA A 76 -9.00 17.99 -9.70
C ALA A 76 -10.40 18.50 -9.29
N HIS A 77 -11.37 18.53 -10.21
CA HIS A 77 -12.77 18.85 -9.89
C HIS A 77 -13.36 17.84 -8.90
N PHE A 78 -13.17 16.54 -9.18
CA PHE A 78 -13.66 15.46 -8.32
C PHE A 78 -13.10 15.52 -6.89
N TYR A 79 -11.79 15.71 -6.74
CA TYR A 79 -11.14 15.82 -5.42
C TYR A 79 -11.60 17.04 -4.64
N SER A 80 -11.78 18.18 -5.33
CA SER A 80 -12.34 19.40 -4.73
C SER A 80 -13.76 19.17 -4.22
N PHE A 81 -14.60 18.52 -5.03
CA PHE A 81 -15.97 18.15 -4.66
C PHE A 81 -16.02 17.26 -3.41
N LEU A 82 -15.23 16.18 -3.37
CA LEU A 82 -15.18 15.28 -2.20
C LEU A 82 -14.66 15.97 -0.95
N SER A 83 -13.67 16.86 -1.09
CA SER A 83 -13.10 17.61 0.03
C SER A 83 -14.10 18.63 0.59
N CYS A 84 -14.87 19.30 -0.27
CA CYS A 84 -15.95 20.21 0.13
C CYS A 84 -17.01 19.48 0.98
N LEU A 85 -17.36 18.25 0.58
CA LEU A 85 -18.31 17.41 1.30
C LEU A 85 -17.71 16.69 2.53
N GLN A 86 -16.41 16.82 2.78
CA GLN A 86 -15.68 16.11 3.85
C GLN A 86 -15.77 14.58 3.77
N VAL A 87 -15.91 14.04 2.55
CA VAL A 87 -15.98 12.59 2.28
C VAL A 87 -14.83 12.10 1.40
N SER A 88 -13.80 12.94 1.22
CA SER A 88 -12.57 12.50 0.54
C SER A 88 -11.94 11.32 1.29
N PRO A 89 -11.60 10.21 0.62
CA PRO A 89 -10.95 9.09 1.28
C PRO A 89 -9.54 9.46 1.75
N CYS A 90 -8.91 10.48 1.13
CA CYS A 90 -7.62 10.99 1.57
C CYS A 90 -7.42 12.46 1.18
N GLN A 91 -7.98 13.38 1.96
CA GLN A 91 -7.83 14.82 1.73
C GLN A 91 -6.35 15.27 1.75
N GLY A 92 -5.48 14.57 2.48
CA GLY A 92 -4.05 14.84 2.51
C GLY A 92 -3.38 14.78 1.12
N TRP A 93 -3.56 13.66 0.40
CA TRP A 93 -2.94 13.44 -0.92
C TRP A 93 -3.81 13.88 -2.10
N MET A 94 -5.14 13.76 -2.00
CA MET A 94 -6.10 14.14 -3.05
C MET A 94 -6.50 15.61 -2.89
N SER A 95 -5.52 16.51 -2.90
CA SER A 95 -5.72 17.94 -2.71
C SER A 95 -4.85 18.75 -3.65
N SER A 96 -5.34 19.90 -4.12
CA SER A 96 -4.55 20.86 -4.90
C SER A 96 -3.46 21.55 -4.07
N ASN A 97 -3.60 21.57 -2.75
CA ASN A 97 -2.64 22.15 -1.83
C ASN A 97 -1.36 21.31 -1.76
N LYS A 98 -0.30 21.75 -2.46
CA LYS A 98 1.00 21.06 -2.51
C LYS A 98 1.65 20.90 -1.13
N THR A 99 1.51 21.91 -0.26
CA THR A 99 2.05 21.86 1.11
C THR A 99 1.37 20.76 1.91
N LEU A 100 0.05 20.62 1.79
CA LEU A 100 -0.69 19.56 2.47
C LEU A 100 -0.27 18.17 1.98
N ARG A 101 -0.11 17.99 0.66
CA ARG A 101 0.40 16.73 0.10
C ARG A 101 1.78 16.37 0.64
N ALA A 102 2.68 17.36 0.74
CA ALA A 102 4.02 17.16 1.28
C ALA A 102 4.00 16.74 2.76
N LEU A 103 3.21 17.42 3.61
CA LEU A 103 3.06 17.05 5.03
C LEU A 103 2.50 15.63 5.21
N THR A 104 1.56 15.23 4.33
CA THR A 104 0.98 13.88 4.35
C THR A 104 2.05 12.82 4.02
N SER A 105 2.85 13.04 2.97
CA SER A 105 3.95 12.13 2.62
C SER A 105 5.06 12.11 3.67
N GLU A 106 5.39 13.25 4.27
CA GLU A 106 6.36 13.32 5.37
C GLU A 106 5.89 12.46 6.55
N ARG A 107 4.61 12.57 6.94
CA ARG A 107 4.07 11.71 8.00
C ARG A 107 4.11 10.24 7.60
N ALA A 108 3.74 9.90 6.37
CA ALA A 108 3.80 8.51 5.88
C ALA A 108 5.22 7.93 5.96
N GLU A 109 6.24 8.72 5.62
CA GLU A 109 7.66 8.34 5.77
C GLU A 109 8.04 8.13 7.25
N GLN A 110 7.65 9.02 8.16
CA GLN A 110 7.89 8.87 9.60
C GLN A 110 7.26 7.56 10.14
N LEU A 111 6.05 7.22 9.70
CA LEU A 111 5.36 5.99 10.10
C LEU A 111 6.04 4.74 9.50
N SER A 112 6.47 4.79 8.24
CA SER A 112 7.27 3.74 7.59
C SER A 112 8.57 3.49 8.33
N ASN A 113 9.30 4.54 8.69
CA ASN A 113 10.53 4.46 9.48
C ASN A 113 10.28 3.86 10.87
N THR A 114 9.12 4.11 11.46
CA THR A 114 8.70 3.48 12.73
C THR A 114 8.54 1.97 12.57
N LEU A 115 7.88 1.49 11.51
CA LEU A 115 7.76 0.05 11.22
C LEU A 115 9.12 -0.58 10.98
N LYS A 116 9.98 0.08 10.21
CA LYS A 116 11.35 -0.36 9.94
C LYS A 116 12.16 -0.54 11.23
N LYS A 117 12.05 0.42 12.16
CA LYS A 117 12.69 0.36 13.48
C LYS A 117 12.13 -0.78 14.34
N ILE A 118 10.82 -1.03 14.28
CA ILE A 118 10.20 -2.15 15.02
C ILE A 118 10.75 -3.49 14.50
N ALA A 119 10.74 -3.70 13.18
CA ALA A 119 11.22 -4.94 12.57
C ALA A 119 12.71 -5.21 12.85
N SER A 120 13.55 -4.19 12.90
CA SER A 120 14.98 -4.35 13.16
C SER A 120 15.34 -4.54 14.64
N SER A 121 14.49 -4.10 15.58
CA SER A 121 14.83 -4.05 17.01
C SER A 121 13.99 -4.96 17.91
N LYS A 122 12.85 -5.48 17.45
CA LYS A 122 11.94 -6.31 18.25
C LYS A 122 12.01 -7.77 17.82
N LYS A 123 11.84 -8.65 18.81
CA LYS A 123 11.86 -10.10 18.65
C LYS A 123 10.63 -10.69 19.33
N PHE A 124 10.11 -11.74 18.72
CA PHE A 124 8.94 -12.49 19.15
C PHE A 124 9.28 -13.98 19.12
N THR A 125 8.62 -14.79 19.93
CA THR A 125 8.98 -16.21 20.10
C THR A 125 8.46 -17.08 18.97
N ASN A 126 7.29 -16.75 18.41
CA ASN A 126 6.59 -17.61 17.45
C ASN A 126 6.73 -17.18 15.99
N PHE A 127 7.29 -15.99 15.73
CA PHE A 127 7.50 -15.54 14.36
C PHE A 127 8.71 -14.65 14.19
N ASP A 128 9.28 -14.69 12.99
CA ASP A 128 10.24 -13.70 12.52
C ASP A 128 9.53 -12.45 12.01
N LEU A 129 10.19 -11.29 12.18
CA LEU A 129 9.64 -10.00 11.80
C LEU A 129 10.52 -9.31 10.76
N PHE A 130 9.91 -8.91 9.65
CA PHE A 130 10.58 -8.24 8.53
C PHE A 130 9.89 -6.91 8.20
N TYR A 131 10.57 -6.07 7.46
CA TYR A 131 10.04 -4.81 6.95
C TYR A 131 10.28 -4.68 5.44
N MET A 132 9.28 -4.20 4.72
CA MET A 132 9.35 -3.92 3.29
C MET A 132 8.78 -2.54 2.96
N ASP A 133 9.55 -1.72 2.24
CA ASP A 133 9.06 -0.44 1.73
C ASP A 133 7.92 -0.63 0.70
N PHE A 134 6.94 0.28 0.72
CA PHE A 134 5.93 0.40 -0.33
C PHE A 134 6.53 1.19 -1.50
N ASP A 135 7.42 0.54 -2.23
CA ASP A 135 8.21 1.17 -3.29
C ASP A 135 7.42 1.31 -4.60
N PHE A 136 6.40 2.18 -4.57
CA PHE A 136 5.52 2.40 -5.72
C PHE A 136 6.23 3.14 -6.86
N GLN A 137 7.29 3.90 -6.56
CA GLN A 137 8.09 4.58 -7.58
C GLN A 137 8.75 3.58 -8.52
N GLU A 138 9.26 2.47 -8.00
CA GLU A 138 9.83 1.42 -8.85
C GLU A 138 8.76 0.66 -9.64
N ILE A 139 7.55 0.46 -9.08
CA ILE A 139 6.41 -0.08 -9.85
C ILE A 139 6.07 0.83 -11.03
N ILE A 140 6.02 2.15 -10.80
CA ILE A 140 5.80 3.15 -11.86
C ILE A 140 6.90 3.05 -12.93
N LYS A 141 8.18 2.97 -12.54
CA LYS A 141 9.30 2.84 -13.48
C LYS A 141 9.20 1.56 -14.31
N GLU A 142 8.89 0.42 -13.69
CA GLU A 142 8.70 -0.86 -14.39
C GLU A 142 7.53 -0.80 -15.38
N TRP A 143 6.45 -0.12 -15.01
CA TRP A 143 5.31 0.09 -15.88
C TRP A 143 5.65 1.00 -17.07
N GLN A 144 6.38 2.08 -16.82
CA GLN A 144 6.86 2.99 -17.87
C GLN A 144 7.84 2.31 -18.83
N LYS A 145 8.70 1.42 -18.34
CA LYS A 145 9.60 0.60 -19.20
C LYS A 145 8.83 -0.28 -20.19
N LYS A 146 7.57 -0.62 -19.89
CA LYS A 146 6.68 -1.34 -20.82
C LYS A 146 5.93 -0.41 -21.79
N GLY A 147 6.32 0.87 -21.87
CA GLY A 147 5.68 1.89 -22.71
C GLY A 147 4.33 2.39 -22.16
N ARG A 148 4.05 2.15 -20.88
CA ARG A 148 2.75 2.44 -20.25
C ARG A 148 2.82 3.66 -19.33
N GLN A 149 1.67 4.15 -18.89
CA GLN A 149 1.56 5.43 -18.19
C GLN A 149 1.14 5.25 -16.72
N PRO A 150 1.66 6.05 -15.77
CA PRO A 150 1.43 5.82 -14.34
C PRO A 150 -0.05 5.93 -13.92
N TRP A 151 -0.83 6.79 -14.57
CA TRP A 151 -2.26 6.94 -14.29
C TRP A 151 -3.07 5.66 -14.53
N GLN A 152 -2.54 4.70 -15.31
CA GLN A 152 -3.18 3.41 -15.57
C GLN A 152 -3.06 2.43 -14.40
N LEU A 153 -2.38 2.80 -13.32
CA LEU A 153 -2.19 1.99 -12.11
C LEU A 153 -3.15 2.37 -10.98
N ILE A 154 -4.04 3.33 -11.23
CA ILE A 154 -4.97 3.88 -10.23
C ILE A 154 -6.38 3.50 -10.63
N GLU A 155 -7.22 3.20 -9.64
CA GLU A 155 -8.64 2.95 -9.83
C GLU A 155 -9.31 4.17 -10.46
N PRO A 156 -9.99 4.03 -11.61
CA PRO A 156 -10.48 5.18 -12.36
C PRO A 156 -11.68 5.87 -11.70
N VAL A 157 -12.42 5.19 -10.82
CA VAL A 157 -13.63 5.77 -10.20
C VAL A 157 -13.27 6.57 -8.95
N ASP A 158 -12.39 6.07 -8.09
CA ASP A 158 -12.01 6.79 -6.87
C ASP A 158 -10.78 7.68 -7.04
N GLY A 159 -9.93 7.43 -8.05
CA GLY A 159 -8.69 8.18 -8.26
C GLY A 159 -7.67 8.04 -7.12
N PHE A 160 -7.79 6.99 -6.31
CA PHE A 160 -7.05 6.83 -5.07
C PHE A 160 -6.39 5.45 -4.95
N HIS A 161 -7.17 4.38 -5.05
CA HIS A 161 -6.65 3.05 -4.77
C HIS A 161 -5.76 2.54 -5.92
N PRO A 162 -4.74 1.72 -5.60
CA PRO A 162 -4.07 0.94 -6.63
C PRO A 162 -5.07 -0.01 -7.27
N ASN A 163 -5.14 -0.04 -8.60
CA ASN A 163 -5.99 -0.98 -9.30
C ASN A 163 -5.40 -2.39 -9.33
N GLU A 164 -6.12 -3.34 -9.93
CA GLU A 164 -5.70 -4.73 -10.04
C GLU A 164 -4.28 -4.89 -10.61
N VAL A 165 -3.94 -4.15 -11.68
CA VAL A 165 -2.61 -4.20 -12.30
C VAL A 165 -1.54 -3.76 -11.30
N ALA A 166 -1.77 -2.66 -10.58
CA ALA A 166 -0.83 -2.17 -9.59
C ALA A 166 -0.65 -3.16 -8.43
N LEU A 167 -1.73 -3.81 -7.98
CA LEU A 167 -1.70 -4.83 -6.93
C LEU A 167 -0.92 -6.08 -7.37
N GLN A 168 -1.11 -6.54 -8.61
CA GLN A 168 -0.35 -7.66 -9.17
C GLN A 168 1.15 -7.35 -9.31
N LEU A 169 1.50 -6.14 -9.75
CA LEU A 169 2.91 -5.72 -9.82
C LEU A 169 3.54 -5.61 -8.43
N LEU A 170 2.79 -5.11 -7.44
CA LEU A 170 3.23 -5.10 -6.04
C LEU A 170 3.45 -6.52 -5.50
N ALA A 171 2.57 -7.47 -5.84
CA ALA A 171 2.70 -8.87 -5.43
C ALA A 171 3.90 -9.56 -6.10
N ASP A 172 4.15 -9.33 -7.38
CA ASP A 172 5.35 -9.83 -8.08
C ASP A 172 6.64 -9.28 -7.45
N ARG A 173 6.66 -7.97 -7.14
CA ARG A 173 7.80 -7.34 -6.46
C ARG A 173 8.00 -7.88 -5.04
N PHE A 174 6.91 -8.07 -4.29
CA PHE A 174 6.93 -8.73 -3.00
C PHE A 174 7.59 -10.10 -3.11
N TRP A 175 7.08 -10.95 -4.01
CA TRP A 175 7.57 -12.30 -4.21
C TRP A 175 9.07 -12.33 -4.51
N LYS A 176 9.51 -11.56 -5.50
CA LYS A 176 10.93 -11.46 -5.88
C LYS A 176 11.82 -10.98 -4.74
N LYS A 177 11.37 -10.00 -3.97
CA LYS A 177 12.14 -9.44 -2.85
C LYS A 177 12.23 -10.42 -1.68
N VAL A 178 11.13 -11.09 -1.32
CA VAL A 178 11.13 -12.13 -0.29
C VAL A 178 11.99 -13.31 -0.72
N GLN A 179 11.84 -13.79 -1.96
CA GLN A 179 12.65 -14.89 -2.50
C GLN A 179 14.16 -14.59 -2.44
N LEU A 180 14.54 -13.34 -2.75
CA LEU A 180 15.95 -12.93 -2.73
C LEU A 180 16.50 -12.72 -1.32
N GLN A 181 15.74 -12.10 -0.42
CA GLN A 181 16.25 -11.64 0.88
C GLN A 181 15.94 -12.60 2.02
N TRP A 182 14.78 -13.26 1.99
CA TRP A 182 14.27 -14.12 3.06
C TRP A 182 13.61 -15.38 2.46
N PRO A 183 14.35 -16.20 1.69
CA PRO A 183 13.79 -17.37 0.99
C PRO A 183 13.09 -18.35 1.94
N GLN A 184 13.50 -18.41 3.21
CA GLN A 184 12.87 -19.25 4.22
C GLN A 184 11.38 -18.93 4.44
N VAL A 185 10.95 -17.69 4.17
CA VAL A 185 9.55 -17.27 4.31
C VAL A 185 8.64 -17.98 3.31
N LEU A 186 9.16 -18.34 2.14
CA LEU A 186 8.40 -18.99 1.06
C LEU A 186 8.42 -20.52 1.15
N GLY A 187 9.26 -21.08 2.01
CA GLY A 187 9.55 -22.51 2.03
C GLY A 187 10.34 -22.97 0.80
N LYS A 188 10.42 -24.30 0.63
CA LYS A 188 11.04 -24.92 -0.55
C LYS A 188 9.96 -25.31 -1.54
N GLU A 189 10.33 -25.34 -2.81
CA GLU A 189 9.51 -25.99 -3.82
C GLU A 189 9.26 -27.45 -3.43
N ASN A 190 8.00 -27.87 -3.48
CA ASN A 190 7.62 -29.24 -3.14
C ASN A 190 7.90 -30.16 -4.33
N PRO A 191 8.84 -31.12 -4.22
CA PRO A 191 9.22 -31.99 -5.34
C PRO A 191 8.08 -32.93 -5.80
N PHE A 192 7.02 -33.04 -5.00
CA PHE A 192 5.86 -33.87 -5.30
C PHE A 192 4.71 -33.11 -5.97
N ASN A 193 4.85 -31.81 -6.27
CA ASN A 193 3.84 -31.03 -6.98
C ASN A 193 3.33 -31.74 -8.26
N PRO A 194 4.18 -32.30 -9.14
CA PRO A 194 3.69 -33.01 -10.33
C PRO A 194 2.83 -34.24 -10.00
N GLN A 195 3.13 -34.93 -8.90
CA GLN A 195 2.40 -36.13 -8.48
C GLN A 195 1.07 -35.76 -7.84
N ILE A 196 1.03 -34.66 -7.09
CA ILE A 196 -0.20 -34.10 -6.53
C ILE A 196 -1.17 -33.75 -7.65
N GLU A 197 -0.71 -33.01 -8.67
CA GLU A 197 -1.53 -32.65 -9.82
C GLU A 197 -2.01 -33.89 -10.60
N GLN A 198 -1.14 -34.89 -10.78
CA GLN A 198 -1.51 -36.14 -11.45
C GLN A 198 -2.62 -36.91 -10.71
N VAL A 199 -2.60 -36.93 -9.37
CA VAL A 199 -3.53 -37.72 -8.55
C VAL A 199 -4.80 -36.96 -8.21
N PHE A 200 -4.68 -35.65 -7.95
CA PHE A 200 -5.75 -34.82 -7.40
C PHE A 200 -6.24 -33.72 -8.33
N GLY A 201 -5.63 -33.56 -9.51
CA GLY A 201 -6.03 -32.54 -10.49
C GLY A 201 -5.98 -31.13 -9.90
N ASP A 202 -7.09 -30.41 -9.99
CA ASP A 202 -7.27 -29.04 -9.47
C ASP A 202 -7.40 -28.95 -7.95
N GLN A 203 -7.23 -30.07 -7.24
CA GLN A 203 -7.32 -30.18 -5.78
C GLN A 203 -8.69 -29.73 -5.21
N GLY A 204 -9.74 -29.70 -6.03
CA GLY A 204 -11.08 -29.25 -5.64
C GLY A 204 -11.41 -27.79 -5.96
N GLY A 205 -10.52 -27.06 -6.66
CA GLY A 205 -10.76 -25.70 -7.14
C GLY A 205 -10.69 -24.58 -6.08
N HIS A 206 -10.87 -23.34 -6.54
CA HIS A 206 -11.12 -22.12 -5.74
C HIS A 206 -12.14 -21.23 -6.44
#